data_AF-A0A142X7L3-F1
#
_entry.id   AF-A0A142X7L3-F1
#
_cell.length_a   1.000
_cell.length_b   1.000
_cell.length_c   1.000
_cell.angle_alpha   90.00
_cell.angle_beta   90.00
_cell.angle_gamma   90.00
#
_symmetry.space_group_name_H-M   'P 1'
#
loop_
_entity.id
_entity.type
_entity.pdbx_description
1 polymer ?
#
loop_
_entity_poly.entity_id
_entity_poly.type
_entity_poly.pdbx_seq_one_letter_code
_entity_poly.pdbx_strand_id
1 'polypeptide(L)' 'MRFISGLFLIALVAVLALLTYENSSVTRVNAWSWNWDVPLPLLVGGVYVLGMVSGWWLIGLTKRSWQRVTEPDRARA' A
#
# COMPACT_ATOMS: atom_id res chain seq x y z
N MET A 1 -22.51 11.46 -14.99
CA MET A 1 -21.67 11.27 -13.79
C MET A 1 -20.61 10.17 -14.00
N ARG A 2 -20.99 8.90 -14.21
CA ARG A 2 -20.03 7.78 -14.40
C ARG A 2 -19.00 7.98 -15.54
N PHE A 3 -19.44 8.53 -16.67
CA PHE A 3 -18.54 8.85 -17.80
C PHE A 3 -17.50 9.92 -17.47
N ILE A 4 -17.91 10.99 -16.78
CA ILE A 4 -17.01 12.07 -16.35
C ILE A 4 -16.00 11.53 -15.33
N SER A 5 -16.46 10.75 -14.35
CA SER A 5 -15.58 10.07 -13.40
C SER A 5 -14.57 9.14 -14.10
N GLY A 6 -15.00 8.41 -15.14
CA GLY A 6 -14.13 7.57 -15.95
C GLY A 6 -13.05 8.36 -16.69
N LEU A 7 -13.42 9.49 -17.31
CA LEU A 7 -12.47 10.38 -17.98
C LEU A 7 -11.42 10.94 -17.01
N PHE A 8 -11.85 11.38 -15.82
CA PHE A 8 -10.92 11.84 -14.77
C PHE A 8 -9.97 10.73 -14.31
N LEU A 9 -10.46 9.49 -14.18
CA LEU A 9 -9.63 8.36 -13.79
C LEU A 9 -8.59 8.04 -14.87
N ILE A 10 -8.99 8.03 -16.14
CA ILE A 10 -8.05 7.85 -17.27
C ILE A 10 -7.00 8.96 -17.28
N ALA A 11 -7.41 10.23 -17.11
CA ALA A 11 -6.49 11.36 -17.05
C ALA A 11 -5.50 11.23 -15.89
N LEU A 12 -5.97 10.81 -14.71
CA LEU A 12 -5.13 10.57 -13.54
C LEU A 12 -4.11 9.46 -13.80
N VAL A 13 -4.54 8.33 -14.38
CA VAL A 13 -3.63 7.23 -14.76
C VAL A 13 -2.59 7.70 -15.78
N ALA A 14 -2.99 8.49 -16.78
CA ALA A 14 -2.07 9.03 -17.77
C ALA A 14 -1.00 9.94 -17.15
N VAL A 15 -1.41 10.83 -16.23
CA VAL A 15 -0.47 11.70 -15.49
C VAL A 15 0.49 10.89 -14.63
N LEU A 16 0.00 9.87 -13.91
CA LEU A 16 0.84 8.99 -13.10
C LEU A 16 1.83 8.19 -13.97
N ALA A 17 1.40 7.72 -15.13
CA ALA A 17 2.27 7.03 -16.08
C ALA A 17 3.37 7.95 -16.62
N LEU A 18 3.02 9.19 -17.00
CA LEU A 18 3.99 10.18 -17.45
C LEU A 18 4.99 10.51 -16.33
N LEU A 19 4.51 10.74 -15.11
CA LEU A 19 5.37 11.00 -13.96
C LEU A 19 6.32 9.84 -13.68
N THR A 20 5.84 8.60 -13.82
CA THR A 20 6.65 7.38 -13.67
C THR A 20 7.74 7.30 -14.72
N TYR A 21 7.41 7.65 -15.96
CA TYR A 21 8.37 7.65 -17.07
C TYR A 21 9.44 8.73 -16.89
N GLU A 22 9.05 9.96 -16.57
CA GLU A 22 9.98 11.07 -16.34
C GLU A 22 10.84 10.89 -15.09
N ASN A 23 10.29 10.23 -14.06
CA ASN A 23 10.96 10.02 -12.78
C ASN A 23 11.58 8.61 -12.66
N SER A 24 11.92 7.95 -13.77
CA SER A 24 12.48 6.59 -13.80
C SER A 24 13.95 6.51 -13.33
N SER A 25 14.37 7.42 -12.44
CA SER A 25 15.71 7.43 -11.88
C SER A 25 16.01 6.10 -11.17
N VAL A 26 17.16 5.52 -11.49
CA VAL A 26 17.61 4.27 -10.86
C VAL A 26 18.13 4.61 -9.47
N THR A 27 17.50 4.03 -8.45
CA THR A 27 17.86 4.21 -7.05
C THR A 27 18.48 2.92 -6.53
N ARG A 28 19.65 3.04 -5.91
CA ARG A 28 20.30 1.92 -5.24
C ARG A 28 19.67 1.67 -3.89
N VAL A 29 19.10 0.48 -3.71
CA VAL A 29 18.59 0.01 -2.43
C VAL A 29 19.62 -0.93 -1.83
N ASN A 30 20.09 -0.57 -0.63
CA ASN A 30 20.94 -1.43 0.18
C ASN A 30 20.15 -1.84 1.44
N ALA A 31 19.91 -3.13 1.58
CA ALA A 31 19.21 -3.71 2.73
C ALA A 31 19.99 -4.92 3.25
N TRP A 32 20.57 -4.78 4.44
CA TRP A 32 21.41 -5.80 5.09
C TRP A 32 22.63 -6.18 4.25
N SER A 33 22.53 -7.22 3.42
CA SER A 33 23.58 -7.64 2.47
C SER A 33 23.14 -7.53 1.01
N TRP A 34 21.89 -7.15 0.76
CA TRP A 34 21.31 -7.09 -0.58
C TRP A 34 21.50 -5.70 -1.17
N ASN A 35 22.00 -5.66 -2.40
CA ASN A 35 22.21 -4.44 -3.17
C ASN A 35 21.49 -4.57 -4.50
N TRP A 36 20.44 -3.77 -4.68
CA TRP A 36 19.56 -3.85 -5.85
C TRP A 36 19.42 -2.44 -6.44
N ASP A 37 19.67 -2.31 -7.74
CA ASP A 37 19.44 -1.07 -8.47
C ASP A 37 18.03 -1.17 -9.09
N VAL A 38 17.10 -0.37 -8.58
CA VAL A 38 15.69 -0.41 -9.00
C VAL A 38 15.18 0.98 -9.38
N PRO A 39 14.30 1.12 -10.39
CA PRO A 39 13.64 2.38 -10.68
C PRO A 39 12.84 2.87 -9.47
N LEU A 40 13.01 4.15 -9.12
CA LEU A 40 12.31 4.77 -7.99
C LEU A 40 10.79 4.52 -8.00
N PRO A 41 10.07 4.61 -9.13
CA PRO A 41 8.63 4.39 -9.14
C PRO A 41 8.24 2.96 -8.78
N LEU A 42 9.02 1.97 -9.21
CA LEU A 42 8.81 0.56 -8.85
C LEU A 42 9.05 0.34 -7.36
N LEU A 43 10.09 0.95 -6.81
CA LEU A 43 10.38 0.89 -5.38
C LEU A 43 9.22 1.48 -4.56
N VAL A 44 8.76 2.69 -4.89
CA VAL A 44 7.67 3.37 -4.20
C VAL A 44 6.37 2.55 -4.30
N GLY A 45 6.02 2.09 -5.50
CA GLY A 45 4.82 1.28 -5.72
C GLY A 45 4.86 -0.04 -4.94
N GLY A 46 6.01 -0.74 -4.99
CA GLY A 46 6.22 -1.98 -4.25
C GLY A 46 6.09 -1.80 -2.74
N VAL A 47 6.77 -0.79 -2.18
CA VAL A 47 6.72 -0.49 -0.74
C VAL A 47 5.31 -0.07 -0.31
N TYR A 48 4.60 0.71 -1.13
CA TYR A 48 3.22 1.11 -0.83
C TYR A 48 2.28 -0.10 -0.74
N VAL A 49 2.35 -1.02 -1.70
CA VAL A 49 1.55 -2.25 -1.70
C VAL A 49 1.90 -3.12 -0.51
N LEU A 50 3.19 -3.33 -0.22
CA LEU A 50 3.64 -4.08 0.95
C LEU A 50 3.15 -3.43 2.26
N GLY A 51 3.19 -2.10 2.35
CA GLY A 51 2.65 -1.33 3.46
C GLY A 51 1.14 -1.51 3.63
N MET A 52 0.37 -1.52 2.54
CA MET A 52 -1.07 -1.76 2.57
C MET A 52 -1.40 -3.18 3.05
N VAL A 53 -0.70 -4.19 2.53
CA VAL A 53 -0.90 -5.60 2.92
C VAL A 53 -0.53 -5.81 4.39
N SER A 54 0.66 -5.36 4.80
CA SER A 54 1.11 -5.49 6.18
C SER A 54 0.24 -4.70 7.16
N GLY A 55 -0.16 -3.48 6.81
CA GLY A 55 -1.05 -2.65 7.60
C GLY A 55 -2.43 -3.28 7.82
N TRP A 56 -3.03 -3.87 6.78
CA TRP A 56 -4.29 -4.60 6.91
C TRP A 56 -4.13 -5.77 7.89
N TRP A 57 -3.09 -6.58 7.74
CA TRP A 57 -2.80 -7.67 8.66
C TRP A 57 -2.67 -7.20 10.11
N LEU A 58 -1.88 -6.14 10.35
CA LEU A 58 -1.67 -5.59 11.68
C LEU A 58 -2.96 -5.07 12.31
N ILE A 59 -3.78 -4.33 11.54
CA ILE A 59 -5.08 -3.84 12.00
C ILE A 59 -6.02 -5.01 12.30
N GLY A 60 -6.05 -6.03 11.44
CA GLY A 60 -6.88 -7.22 11.63
C GLY A 60 -6.53 -7.99 12.91
N LEU A 61 -5.24 -8.20 13.16
CA LEU A 61 -4.75 -8.87 14.37
C LEU A 61 -5.05 -8.04 15.62
N THR A 62 -4.79 -6.73 15.57
CA THR A 62 -5.06 -5.82 16.69
C THR A 62 -6.54 -5.76 17.02
N LYS A 63 -7.42 -5.62 16.02
CA LYS A 63 -8.87 -5.63 16.20
C LYS A 63 -9.35 -6.94 16.83
N ARG A 64 -8.86 -8.08 16.34
CA ARG A 64 -9.22 -9.41 16.88
C ARG A 64 -8.76 -9.57 18.33
N SER A 65 -7.56 -9.10 18.65
CA SER A 65 -7.03 -9.12 20.02
C SER A 65 -7.89 -8.27 20.94
N TRP A 66 -8.25 -7.06 20.49
CA TRP A 66 -9.06 -6.14 21.28
C TRP A 66 -10.45 -6.70 21.56
N GLN A 67 -11.12 -7.27 20.55
CA GLN A 67 -12.43 -7.91 20.72
C GLN A 67 -12.40 -9.00 21.79
N ARG A 68 -11.38 -9.86 21.83
CA ARG A 68 -11.25 -10.91 22.85
C ARG A 68 -11.11 -10.36 24.27
N VAL A 69 -10.53 -9.18 24.43
CA VAL A 69 -10.32 -8.54 25.73
C VAL A 69 -11.56 -7.77 26.18
N THR A 70 -12.31 -7.18 25.25
CA THR A 70 -13.48 -6.35 25.56
C THR A 70 -14.81 -7.08 25.51
N GLU A 71 -14.87 -8.31 24.97
CA GLU A 71 -16.09 -9.10 24.99
C GLU A 71 -16.47 -9.39 26.45
N PRO A 72 -17.61 -8.86 26.95
CA PRO A 72 -18.07 -9.18 28.29
C PRO A 72 -18.38 -10.67 28.33
N ASP A 73 -17.90 -11.35 29.37
CA ASP A 73 -18.09 -12.77 29.60
C ASP A 73 -19.60 -13.09 29.72
N ARG A 74 -20.26 -13.32 28.59
CA ARG A 74 -21.69 -13.66 28.49
C ARG A 74 -21.95 -15.11 28.94
N ALA A 75 -20.96 -15.82 29.46
CA ALA A 75 -21.07 -17.22 29.91
C ALA A 75 -21.71 -17.39 31.30
N ARG A 76 -22.23 -16.32 31.93
CA ARG A 76 -23.01 -16.41 33.18
C ARG A 76 -24.23 -15.49 33.14
N ALA A 77 -25.27 -15.89 32.41
CA ALA A 77 -26.64 -15.40 32.60
C ALA A 77 -27.61 -16.57 32.47
#